data_AF-A0A351BFN0-F1
#
_entry.id   AF-A0A351BFN0-F1
#
_cell.length_a   1.000
_cell.length_b   1.000
_cell.length_c   1.000
_cell.angle_alpha   90.00
_cell.angle_beta   90.00
_cell.angle_gamma   90.00
#
_symmetry.space_group_name_H-M   'P 1'
#
loop_
_entity.id
_entity.type
_entity.pdbx_description
1 polymer ?
#
loop_
_entity_poly.entity_id
_entity_poly.type
_entity_poly.pdbx_seq_one_letter_code
_entity_poly.pdbx_strand_id
1 'polypeptide(L)'
;MSFREIPDLFKAAAVNWVDDYAQSMGAALAFYTMFSIAPLLLIVISVAGFFFGEQAARGEIFAQLQGLLGTPGALAVQGLLESAGKPAESAMATIFGLIFLFIGATSVFAELQDALNRIWRAPQRAKVSGIWSMLRARLLSFGMILGIGFLLTVSLAFSAGLAALSKWLYPHAAGWATVEKTSEVALGVMLATAVFAMIYKTMPRVQIHWKDVWVGAIVTSLLFIAGKALIGAYIGRSGVSSHFGVSASLIIVLLWVYYSAQIFLFGAEFTWVYSHKFGSRKGQPWSSPAVALRGTDGGPVAGR
;
A
#
# COMPACT_ATOMS: atom_id res chain seq x y z
N MET A 1 20.45 -14.48 12.66
CA MET A 1 20.09 -14.87 11.29
C MET A 1 21.37 -14.94 10.50
N SER A 2 21.70 -16.10 9.93
CA SER A 2 22.88 -16.23 9.08
C SER A 2 22.56 -15.70 7.68
N PHE A 3 23.52 -15.04 7.02
CA PHE A 3 23.33 -14.55 5.64
C PHE A 3 22.92 -15.66 4.65
N ARG A 4 23.24 -16.91 4.97
CA ARG A 4 22.86 -18.10 4.18
C ARG A 4 21.37 -18.42 4.20
N GLU A 5 20.62 -17.91 5.19
CA GLU A 5 19.19 -18.21 5.37
C GLU A 5 18.28 -17.18 4.71
N ILE A 6 18.83 -16.05 4.24
CA ILE A 6 18.08 -14.99 3.55
C ILE A 6 17.42 -15.55 2.27
N PRO A 7 18.14 -16.25 1.36
CA PRO A 7 17.52 -16.77 0.13
C PRO A 7 16.37 -17.74 0.41
N ASP A 8 16.48 -18.55 1.46
CA ASP A 8 15.44 -19.49 1.86
C ASP A 8 14.18 -18.80 2.39
N LEU A 9 14.29 -17.60 2.96
CA LEU A 9 13.14 -16.78 3.31
C LEU A 9 12.44 -16.25 2.06
N PHE A 10 13.19 -15.68 1.12
CA PHE A 10 12.61 -15.18 -0.13
C PHE A 10 11.95 -16.30 -0.94
N LYS A 11 12.60 -17.48 -1.01
CA LYS A 11 12.03 -18.65 -1.67
C LYS A 11 10.75 -19.12 -0.99
N ALA A 12 10.74 -19.21 0.34
CA ALA A 12 9.54 -19.59 1.08
C ALA A 12 8.42 -18.55 0.94
N ALA A 13 8.73 -17.26 0.97
CA ALA A 13 7.77 -16.19 0.71
C ALA A 13 7.18 -16.27 -0.70
N ALA A 14 8.00 -16.58 -1.71
CA ALA A 14 7.55 -16.75 -3.09
C ALA A 14 6.60 -17.95 -3.26
N VAL A 15 6.92 -19.08 -2.62
CA VAL A 15 6.05 -20.27 -2.65
C VAL A 15 4.70 -19.95 -2.00
N ASN A 16 4.70 -19.39 -0.78
CA ASN A 16 3.44 -19.03 -0.13
C ASN A 16 2.66 -17.96 -0.90
N TRP A 17 3.33 -16.98 -1.50
CA TRP A 17 2.68 -15.96 -2.32
C TRP A 17 1.91 -16.57 -3.51
N VAL A 18 2.44 -17.63 -4.12
CA VAL A 18 1.71 -18.40 -5.15
C VAL A 18 0.58 -19.22 -4.51
N ASP A 19 0.89 -19.99 -3.46
CA ASP A 19 -0.06 -20.92 -2.82
C ASP A 19 -1.28 -20.21 -2.20
N ASP A 20 -1.08 -19.01 -1.66
CA ASP A 20 -2.14 -18.19 -1.06
C ASP A 20 -2.89 -17.33 -2.10
N TYR A 21 -2.57 -17.47 -3.40
CA TYR A 21 -3.19 -16.75 -4.52
C TYR A 21 -2.99 -15.22 -4.46
N ALA A 22 -1.82 -14.77 -4.00
CA ALA A 22 -1.54 -13.34 -3.85
C ALA A 22 -1.56 -12.56 -5.17
N GLN A 23 -1.27 -13.22 -6.29
CA GLN A 23 -1.46 -12.63 -7.62
C GLN A 23 -2.90 -12.16 -7.85
N SER A 24 -3.87 -13.03 -7.58
CA SER A 24 -5.30 -12.73 -7.71
C SER A 24 -5.74 -11.68 -6.68
N MET A 25 -5.24 -11.74 -5.44
CA MET A 25 -5.50 -10.71 -4.43
C MET A 25 -4.97 -9.34 -4.87
N GLY A 26 -3.78 -9.27 -5.47
CA GLY A 26 -3.24 -8.03 -5.99
C GLY A 26 -4.01 -7.50 -7.21
N ALA A 27 -4.58 -8.38 -8.03
CA ALA A 27 -5.50 -7.97 -9.11
C ALA A 27 -6.80 -7.37 -8.55
N ALA A 28 -7.38 -7.99 -7.52
CA ALA A 28 -8.55 -7.45 -6.82
C ALA A 28 -8.23 -6.09 -6.18
N LEU A 29 -7.10 -5.98 -5.48
CA LEU A 29 -6.61 -4.71 -4.92
C LEU A 29 -6.47 -3.62 -5.97
N ALA A 30 -5.89 -3.94 -7.13
CA ALA A 30 -5.74 -2.98 -8.22
C ALA A 30 -7.10 -2.52 -8.75
N PHE A 31 -8.02 -3.45 -8.97
CA PHE A 31 -9.38 -3.16 -9.40
C PHE A 31 -10.09 -2.24 -8.40
N TYR A 32 -10.17 -2.61 -7.12
CA TYR A 32 -10.83 -1.79 -6.10
C TYR A 32 -10.12 -0.43 -5.92
N THR A 33 -8.79 -0.38 -5.98
CA THR A 33 -8.04 0.89 -5.90
C THR A 33 -8.42 1.82 -7.06
N MET A 34 -8.56 1.32 -8.29
CA MET A 34 -8.95 2.15 -9.43
C MET A 34 -10.31 2.83 -9.24
N PHE A 35 -11.28 2.13 -8.64
CA PHE A 35 -12.58 2.73 -8.31
C PHE A 35 -12.54 3.63 -7.07
N SER A 36 -11.53 3.48 -6.23
CA SER A 36 -11.40 4.19 -4.95
C SER A 36 -10.47 5.40 -5.01
N ILE A 37 -9.59 5.49 -6.00
CA ILE A 37 -8.51 6.48 -6.02
C ILE A 37 -9.04 7.91 -6.04
N ALA A 38 -9.97 8.24 -6.94
CA ALA A 38 -10.57 9.55 -7.00
C ALA A 38 -11.35 9.88 -5.72
N PRO A 39 -12.23 8.98 -5.22
CA PRO A 39 -12.90 9.21 -3.95
C PRO A 39 -11.99 9.49 -2.76
N LEU A 40 -10.94 8.68 -2.60
CA LEU A 40 -10.01 8.82 -1.49
C LEU A 40 -9.21 10.11 -1.60
N LEU A 41 -8.71 10.43 -2.79
CA LEU A 41 -7.95 11.65 -3.00
C LEU A 41 -8.81 12.90 -2.78
N LEU A 42 -10.09 12.92 -3.18
CA LEU A 42 -11.00 14.03 -2.87
C LEU A 42 -11.17 14.23 -1.36
N ILE A 43 -11.29 13.16 -0.58
CA ILE A 43 -11.35 13.26 0.89
C ILE A 43 -10.03 13.83 1.43
N VAL A 44 -8.89 13.30 0.99
CA VAL A 44 -7.57 13.78 1.43
C VAL A 44 -7.37 15.26 1.07
N ILE A 45 -7.73 15.67 -0.14
CA ILE A 45 -7.65 17.06 -0.61
C ILE A 45 -8.60 17.96 0.17
N SER A 46 -9.80 17.49 0.49
CA SER A 46 -10.76 18.29 1.27
C SER A 46 -10.26 18.53 2.69
N VAL A 47 -9.74 17.49 3.33
CA VAL A 47 -9.18 17.59 4.70
C VAL A 47 -7.90 18.44 4.70
N ALA A 48 -6.96 18.18 3.79
CA ALA A 48 -5.73 18.97 3.71
C ALA A 48 -5.99 20.41 3.27
N GLY A 49 -6.92 20.62 2.33
CA GLY A 49 -7.32 21.92 1.83
C GLY A 49 -7.98 22.79 2.89
N PHE A 50 -8.67 22.19 3.86
CA PHE A 50 -9.20 22.90 5.03
C PHE A 50 -8.09 23.54 5.89
N PHE A 51 -6.92 22.90 6.02
CA PHE A 51 -5.81 23.42 6.82
C PHE A 51 -4.81 24.26 6.03
N PHE A 52 -4.55 23.89 4.77
CA PHE A 52 -3.43 24.42 3.98
C PHE A 52 -3.86 25.12 2.67
N GLY A 53 -5.15 25.07 2.31
CA GLY A 53 -5.68 25.54 1.04
C GLY A 53 -5.72 24.44 -0.04
N GLU A 54 -6.79 24.42 -0.84
CA GLU A 54 -7.05 23.34 -1.79
C GLU A 54 -5.99 23.25 -2.90
N GLN A 55 -5.52 24.38 -3.44
CA GLN A 55 -4.48 24.37 -4.48
C GLN A 55 -3.16 23.80 -3.95
N ALA A 56 -2.78 24.14 -2.72
CA ALA A 56 -1.57 23.62 -2.08
C ALA A 56 -1.69 22.10 -1.86
N ALA A 57 -2.83 21.62 -1.36
CA ALA A 57 -3.09 20.20 -1.17
C ALA A 57 -3.04 19.41 -2.49
N ARG A 58 -3.67 19.93 -3.56
CA ARG A 58 -3.66 19.30 -4.89
C ARG A 58 -2.24 19.26 -5.48
N GLY A 59 -1.51 20.37 -5.40
CA GLY A 59 -0.14 20.47 -5.90
C GLY A 59 0.81 19.49 -5.20
N GLU A 60 0.69 19.37 -3.88
CA GLU A 60 1.50 18.44 -3.10
C GLU A 60 1.19 16.98 -3.44
N ILE A 61 -0.09 16.61 -3.49
CA ILE A 61 -0.50 15.26 -3.88
C ILE A 61 0.02 14.92 -5.28
N PHE A 62 -0.03 15.86 -6.22
CA PHE A 62 0.53 15.65 -7.55
C PHE A 62 2.05 15.42 -7.51
N ALA A 63 2.80 16.21 -6.74
CA ALA A 63 4.24 16.04 -6.58
C ALA A 63 4.60 14.66 -5.99
N GLN A 64 3.84 14.22 -4.97
CA GLN A 64 4.01 12.88 -4.38
C GLN A 64 3.66 11.77 -5.37
N LEU A 65 2.55 11.90 -6.10
CA LEU A 65 2.18 10.96 -7.16
C LEU A 65 3.24 10.92 -8.27
N GLN A 66 3.86 12.05 -8.62
CA GLN A 66 4.94 12.09 -9.59
C GLN A 66 6.19 11.36 -9.06
N GLY A 67 6.55 11.56 -7.79
CA GLY A 67 7.66 10.87 -7.14
C GLY A 67 7.44 9.35 -6.99
N LEU A 68 6.18 8.91 -6.91
CA LEU A 68 5.80 7.50 -6.74
C LEU A 68 5.50 6.79 -8.06
N LEU A 69 4.68 7.39 -8.92
CA LEU A 69 4.17 6.80 -10.17
C LEU A 69 4.93 7.27 -11.42
N GLY A 70 5.78 8.28 -11.30
CA GLY A 70 6.34 9.00 -12.44
C GLY A 70 5.31 9.96 -13.06
N THR A 71 5.79 10.84 -13.95
CA THR A 71 4.96 11.87 -14.59
C THR A 71 3.72 11.30 -15.31
N PRO A 72 3.81 10.23 -16.12
CA PRO A 72 2.63 9.70 -16.84
C PRO A 72 1.56 9.17 -15.89
N GLY A 73 1.94 8.48 -14.82
CA GLY A 73 1.01 7.98 -13.81
C GLY A 73 0.37 9.11 -13.00
N ALA A 74 1.15 10.13 -12.63
CA ALA A 74 0.64 11.29 -11.90
C ALA A 74 -0.40 12.08 -12.72
N LEU A 75 -0.12 12.33 -14.00
CA LEU A 75 -1.06 13.00 -14.91
C LEU A 75 -2.34 12.18 -15.11
N ALA A 76 -2.23 10.85 -15.19
CA ALA A 76 -3.38 9.97 -15.28
C ALA A 76 -4.30 10.09 -14.06
N VAL A 77 -3.72 10.06 -12.85
CA VAL A 77 -4.48 10.21 -11.60
C VAL A 77 -5.06 11.63 -11.47
N GLN A 78 -4.31 12.65 -11.88
CA GLN A 78 -4.80 14.04 -11.90
C GLN A 78 -6.03 14.19 -12.82
N GLY A 79 -5.99 13.63 -14.03
CA GLY A 79 -7.14 13.68 -14.95
C GLY A 79 -8.39 12.97 -14.41
N LEU A 80 -8.21 11.84 -13.71
CA LEU A 80 -9.31 11.17 -12.99
C LEU A 80 -9.90 12.08 -11.90
N LEU A 81 -9.03 12.78 -11.16
CA LEU A 81 -9.43 13.66 -10.08
C LEU A 81 -10.16 14.91 -10.58
N GLU A 82 -9.68 15.53 -11.64
CA GLU A 82 -10.33 16.67 -12.30
C GLU A 82 -11.70 16.29 -12.86
N SER A 83 -11.84 15.07 -13.37
CA SER A 83 -13.13 14.55 -13.85
C SER A 83 -14.10 14.28 -12.70
N ALA A 84 -13.62 13.71 -11.59
CA ALA A 84 -14.43 13.39 -10.42
C ALA A 84 -14.81 14.62 -9.58
N GLY A 85 -14.02 15.69 -9.62
CA GLY A 85 -14.26 16.93 -8.88
C GLY A 85 -15.21 17.93 -9.57
N LYS A 86 -15.72 17.62 -10.77
CA LYS A 86 -16.69 18.48 -11.46
C LYS A 86 -18.04 18.43 -10.73
N PRO A 87 -18.69 19.59 -10.48
CA PRO A 87 -20.03 19.63 -9.89
C PRO A 87 -20.99 18.79 -10.74
N ALA A 88 -21.74 17.90 -10.10
CA ALA A 88 -22.74 17.11 -10.80
C ALA A 88 -23.88 18.01 -11.28
N GLU A 89 -24.33 17.81 -12.52
CA GLU A 89 -25.37 18.62 -13.15
C GLU A 89 -26.76 18.43 -12.51
N SER A 90 -26.96 17.37 -11.73
CA SER A 90 -28.23 17.07 -11.05
C SER A 90 -28.04 16.60 -9.61
N ALA A 91 -29.00 16.92 -8.74
CA ALA A 91 -29.02 16.49 -7.35
C ALA A 91 -29.00 14.94 -7.22
N MET A 92 -29.63 14.23 -8.15
CA MET A 92 -29.58 12.76 -8.19
C MET A 92 -28.17 12.25 -8.51
N ALA A 93 -27.47 12.86 -9.47
CA ALA A 93 -26.09 12.51 -9.77
C ALA A 93 -25.15 12.78 -8.58
N THR A 94 -25.38 13.84 -7.80
CA THR A 94 -24.65 14.08 -6.55
C THR A 94 -24.87 12.96 -5.52
N ILE A 95 -26.11 12.50 -5.34
CA ILE A 95 -26.42 11.42 -4.38
C ILE A 95 -25.76 10.11 -4.82
N PHE A 96 -25.93 9.71 -6.08
CA PHE A 96 -25.28 8.51 -6.61
C PHE A 96 -23.75 8.62 -6.54
N GLY A 97 -23.19 9.79 -6.87
CA GLY A 97 -21.76 10.07 -6.74
C GLY A 97 -21.27 9.90 -5.30
N LEU A 98 -21.97 10.44 -4.31
CA LEU A 98 -21.65 10.26 -2.88
C LEU A 98 -21.71 8.80 -2.44
N ILE A 99 -22.71 8.04 -2.92
CA ILE A 99 -22.82 6.60 -2.61
C ILE A 99 -21.64 5.83 -3.22
N PHE A 100 -21.33 6.05 -4.49
CA PHE A 100 -20.20 5.42 -5.17
C PHE A 100 -18.86 5.80 -4.53
N LEU A 101 -18.69 7.07 -4.17
CA LEU A 101 -17.53 7.59 -3.44
C LEU A 101 -17.30 6.79 -2.15
N PHE A 102 -18.37 6.60 -1.39
CA PHE A 102 -18.34 5.94 -0.10
C PHE A 102 -18.09 4.42 -0.20
N ILE A 103 -18.74 3.77 -1.17
CA ILE A 103 -18.53 2.34 -1.44
C ILE A 103 -17.10 2.11 -1.93
N GLY A 104 -16.65 2.91 -2.91
CA GLY A 104 -15.29 2.87 -3.43
C GLY A 104 -14.29 3.01 -2.28
N ALA A 105 -14.32 4.13 -1.56
CA ALA A 105 -13.42 4.39 -0.44
C ALA A 105 -13.36 3.25 0.59
N THR A 106 -14.46 2.54 0.85
CA THR A 106 -14.48 1.43 1.81
C THR A 106 -13.96 0.11 1.21
N SER A 107 -14.18 -0.12 -0.09
CA SER A 107 -13.89 -1.40 -0.76
C SER A 107 -12.41 -1.75 -0.80
N VAL A 108 -11.53 -0.80 -1.13
CA VAL A 108 -10.08 -1.06 -1.22
C VAL A 108 -9.48 -1.42 0.14
N PHE A 109 -9.90 -0.76 1.22
CA PHE A 109 -9.44 -1.11 2.57
C PHE A 109 -9.99 -2.46 3.03
N ALA A 110 -11.24 -2.78 2.68
CA ALA A 110 -11.79 -4.11 2.98
C ALA A 110 -10.98 -5.20 2.29
N GLU A 111 -10.70 -5.04 1.00
CA GLU A 111 -9.89 -6.00 0.23
C GLU A 111 -8.47 -6.12 0.78
N LEU A 112 -7.83 -5.00 1.10
CA LEU A 112 -6.48 -4.99 1.69
C LEU A 112 -6.44 -5.71 3.04
N GLN A 113 -7.48 -5.53 3.87
CA GLN A 113 -7.58 -6.19 5.16
C GLN A 113 -7.82 -7.69 4.97
N ASP A 114 -8.68 -8.07 4.03
CA ASP A 114 -9.01 -9.47 3.76
C ASP A 114 -7.82 -10.23 3.14
N ALA A 115 -7.07 -9.59 2.24
CA ALA A 115 -5.82 -10.14 1.69
C ALA A 115 -4.76 -10.37 2.78
N LEU A 116 -4.50 -9.38 3.64
CA LEU A 116 -3.55 -9.54 4.75
C LEU A 116 -4.02 -10.59 5.76
N ASN A 117 -5.32 -10.63 6.06
CA ASN A 117 -5.88 -11.65 6.96
C ASN A 117 -5.75 -13.05 6.37
N ARG A 118 -5.87 -13.20 5.05
CA ARG A 118 -5.67 -14.48 4.36
C ARG A 118 -4.22 -14.93 4.47
N ILE A 119 -3.27 -14.06 4.10
CA ILE A 119 -1.82 -14.33 4.19
C ILE A 119 -1.42 -14.68 5.62
N TRP A 120 -1.91 -13.93 6.62
CA TRP A 120 -1.61 -14.17 8.03
C TRP A 120 -2.54 -15.15 8.73
N ARG A 121 -3.37 -15.87 7.97
CA ARG A 121 -4.26 -16.94 8.46
C ARG A 121 -5.03 -16.52 9.69
N ALA A 122 -5.59 -15.31 9.62
CA ALA A 122 -6.40 -14.78 10.69
C ALA A 122 -7.56 -15.74 11.00
N PRO A 123 -7.90 -15.93 12.29
CA PRO A 123 -9.08 -16.70 12.65
C PRO A 123 -10.28 -16.20 11.85
N GLN A 124 -11.10 -17.13 11.36
CA GLN A 124 -12.29 -16.78 10.59
C GLN A 124 -13.07 -15.70 11.34
N ARG A 125 -13.46 -14.65 10.61
CA ARG A 125 -14.26 -13.56 11.15
C ARG A 125 -15.48 -14.20 11.79
N ALA A 126 -15.58 -14.18 13.12
CA ALA A 126 -16.85 -14.44 13.76
C ALA A 126 -17.86 -13.53 13.03
N LYS A 127 -19.00 -14.09 12.58
CA LYS A 127 -20.04 -13.40 11.79
C LYS A 127 -20.73 -12.26 12.59
N VAL A 128 -19.99 -11.53 13.41
CA VAL A 128 -20.45 -10.31 14.06
C VAL A 128 -20.42 -9.20 13.02
N SER A 129 -21.38 -9.26 12.10
CA SER A 129 -21.79 -8.16 11.22
C SER A 129 -22.49 -7.11 12.09
N GLY A 130 -21.71 -6.38 12.89
CA GLY A 130 -22.20 -5.30 13.72
C GLY A 130 -21.73 -3.95 13.20
N ILE A 131 -22.55 -2.91 13.41
CA ILE A 131 -22.21 -1.49 13.19
C ILE A 131 -20.85 -1.16 13.85
N TRP A 132 -20.54 -1.80 14.98
CA TRP A 132 -19.26 -1.68 15.68
C TRP A 132 -18.04 -2.15 14.88
N SER A 133 -18.13 -3.25 14.13
CA SER A 133 -17.01 -3.73 13.32
C SER A 133 -16.78 -2.84 12.11
N MET A 134 -17.87 -2.29 11.53
CA MET A 134 -17.82 -1.30 10.47
C MET A 134 -17.22 0.03 10.95
N LEU A 135 -17.65 0.52 12.12
CA LEU A 135 -17.14 1.75 12.72
C LEU A 135 -15.66 1.64 13.06
N ARG A 136 -15.23 0.51 13.63
CA ARG A 136 -13.82 0.25 13.92
C ARG A 136 -12.98 0.17 12.66
N ALA A 137 -13.46 -0.51 11.61
CA ALA A 137 -12.76 -0.55 10.33
C ALA A 137 -12.60 0.86 9.74
N ARG A 138 -13.63 1.70 9.83
CA ARG A 138 -13.56 3.10 9.37
C ARG A 138 -12.63 3.97 10.19
N LEU A 139 -12.64 3.84 11.51
CA LEU A 139 -11.70 4.54 12.38
C LEU A 139 -10.25 4.15 12.08
N LEU A 140 -10.00 2.87 11.76
CA LEU A 140 -8.68 2.41 11.31
C LEU A 140 -8.30 3.00 9.95
N SER A 141 -9.20 2.96 8.96
CA SER A 141 -8.95 3.57 7.65
C SER A 141 -8.70 5.07 7.76
N PHE A 142 -9.50 5.78 8.56
CA PHE A 142 -9.32 7.21 8.80
C PHE A 142 -8.01 7.50 9.52
N GLY A 143 -7.67 6.71 10.55
CA GLY A 143 -6.38 6.81 11.24
C GLY A 143 -5.18 6.55 10.33
N MET A 144 -5.28 5.61 9.38
CA MET A 144 -4.24 5.38 8.37
C MET A 144 -4.14 6.54 7.39
N ILE A 145 -5.26 7.08 6.91
CA ILE A 145 -5.27 8.25 6.02
C ILE A 145 -4.62 9.44 6.71
N LEU A 146 -4.98 9.72 7.98
CA LEU A 146 -4.37 10.77 8.77
C LEU A 146 -2.89 10.50 9.04
N GLY A 147 -2.51 9.26 9.35
CA GLY A 147 -1.11 8.88 9.58
C GLY A 147 -0.25 9.06 8.34
N ILE A 148 -0.73 8.60 7.18
CA ILE A 148 -0.06 8.82 5.89
C ILE A 148 -0.01 10.32 5.58
N GLY A 149 -1.11 11.04 5.73
CA GLY A 149 -1.17 12.50 5.52
C GLY A 149 -0.17 13.26 6.39
N PHE A 150 -0.09 12.92 7.68
CA PHE A 150 0.91 13.48 8.60
C PHE A 150 2.34 13.14 8.17
N LEU A 151 2.62 11.89 7.79
CA LEU A 151 3.92 11.49 7.28
C LEU A 151 4.31 12.26 6.01
N LEU A 152 3.34 12.54 5.12
CA LEU A 152 3.57 13.39 3.94
C LEU A 152 3.87 14.84 4.33
N THR A 153 3.17 15.41 5.32
CA THR A 153 3.47 16.75 5.83
C THR A 153 4.87 16.83 6.44
N VAL A 154 5.27 15.82 7.22
CA VAL A 154 6.63 15.74 7.78
C VAL A 154 7.67 15.60 6.68
N SER A 155 7.39 14.78 5.67
CA SER A 155 8.24 14.63 4.47
C SER A 155 8.48 15.97 3.79
N LEU A 156 7.41 16.73 3.56
CA LEU A 156 7.47 18.04 2.93
C LEU A 156 8.25 19.04 3.79
N ALA A 157 7.97 19.11 5.09
CA ALA A 157 8.68 20.01 6.00
C ALA A 157 10.19 19.71 6.01
N PHE A 158 10.56 18.43 5.96
CA PHE A 158 11.95 18.00 5.84
C PHE A 158 12.55 18.42 4.50
N SER A 159 11.89 18.13 3.38
CA SER A 159 12.37 18.50 2.03
C SER A 159 12.51 20.01 1.86
N ALA A 160 11.54 20.79 2.34
CA ALA A 160 11.59 22.25 2.32
C ALA A 160 12.71 22.79 3.21
N GLY A 161 12.89 22.22 4.40
CA GLY A 161 13.99 22.57 5.30
C GLY A 161 15.35 22.27 4.68
N LEU A 162 15.50 21.11 4.03
CA LEU A 162 16.71 20.71 3.32
C LEU A 162 17.01 21.66 2.15
N ALA A 163 15.99 22.02 1.36
CA ALA A 163 16.12 22.97 0.26
C ALA A 163 16.47 24.41 0.74
N ALA A 164 15.89 24.85 1.86
CA ALA A 164 16.20 26.14 2.46
C ALA A 164 17.65 26.18 2.99
N LEU A 165 18.07 25.10 3.65
CA LEU A 165 19.44 24.91 4.13
C LEU A 165 20.45 24.85 2.98
N SER A 166 20.08 24.20 1.88
CA SER A 166 20.82 24.18 0.62
C SER A 166 21.11 25.60 0.15
N LYS A 167 20.09 26.46 0.03
CA LYS A 167 20.26 27.86 -0.39
C LYS A 167 21.19 28.68 0.52
N TRP A 168 21.22 28.40 1.83
CA TRP A 168 22.12 29.07 2.79
C TRP A 168 23.58 28.62 2.69
N LEU A 169 23.83 27.35 2.36
CA LEU A 169 25.16 26.75 2.25
C LEU A 169 25.81 26.91 0.86
N TYR A 170 25.05 27.38 -0.13
CA TYR A 170 25.39 27.31 -1.55
C TYR A 170 26.61 28.13 -2.04
N PRO A 171 27.36 28.92 -1.23
CA PRO A 171 28.67 29.38 -1.69
C PRO A 171 29.88 28.52 -1.28
N HIS A 172 29.77 27.55 -0.34
CA HIS A 172 30.99 26.98 0.30
C HIS A 172 31.11 25.45 0.39
N ALA A 173 30.07 24.67 0.09
CA ALA A 173 30.09 23.21 0.35
C ALA A 173 30.09 22.37 -0.94
N ALA A 174 31.28 22.11 -1.49
CA ALA A 174 31.47 21.03 -2.46
C ALA A 174 30.98 19.71 -1.83
N GLY A 175 30.02 19.04 -2.46
CA GLY A 175 29.43 17.78 -1.98
C GLY A 175 28.04 17.90 -1.34
N TRP A 176 27.50 19.11 -1.13
CA TRP A 176 26.16 19.29 -0.58
C TRP A 176 25.06 18.61 -1.42
N ALA A 177 25.18 18.67 -2.75
CA ALA A 177 24.24 17.99 -3.66
C ALA A 177 24.17 16.46 -3.43
N THR A 178 25.27 15.83 -3.01
CA THR A 178 25.30 14.41 -2.66
C THR A 178 24.57 14.16 -1.34
N VAL A 179 24.82 15.01 -0.33
CA VAL A 179 24.15 14.93 0.97
C VAL A 179 22.64 15.14 0.83
N GLU A 180 22.22 16.13 0.03
CA GLU A 180 20.81 16.42 -0.26
C GLU A 180 20.13 15.20 -0.88
N LYS A 181 20.69 14.66 -1.98
CA LYS A 181 20.15 13.48 -2.66
C LYS A 181 20.13 12.24 -1.77
N THR A 182 21.18 11.98 -1.00
CA THR A 182 21.22 10.82 -0.08
C THR A 182 20.19 10.97 1.04
N SER A 183 19.98 12.18 1.56
CA SER A 183 18.99 12.45 2.60
C SER A 183 17.56 12.26 2.09
N GLU A 184 17.26 12.71 0.87
CA GLU A 184 15.96 12.49 0.24
C GLU A 184 15.67 11.00 0.02
N VAL A 185 16.65 10.23 -0.48
CA VAL A 185 16.49 8.79 -0.66
C VAL A 185 16.31 8.08 0.68
N ALA A 186 17.10 8.44 1.70
CA ALA A 186 16.99 7.86 3.04
C ALA A 186 15.62 8.17 3.67
N LEU A 187 15.14 9.40 3.53
CA LEU A 187 13.80 9.79 3.98
C LEU A 187 12.72 8.99 3.24
N GLY A 188 12.84 8.84 1.92
CA GLY A 188 11.90 8.04 1.13
C GLY A 188 11.82 6.58 1.60
N VAL A 189 12.96 5.95 1.88
CA VAL A 189 13.04 4.58 2.45
C VAL A 189 12.39 4.55 3.84
N MET A 190 12.70 5.51 4.70
CA MET A 190 12.18 5.59 6.06
C MET A 190 10.66 5.75 6.06
N LEU A 191 10.12 6.64 5.22
CA LEU A 191 8.68 6.86 5.10
C LEU A 191 7.97 5.65 4.52
N ALA A 192 8.51 5.04 3.46
CA ALA A 192 7.95 3.81 2.89
C ALA A 192 7.93 2.68 3.94
N THR A 193 9.02 2.52 4.69
CA THR A 193 9.09 1.55 5.80
C THR A 193 8.05 1.86 6.86
N ALA A 194 7.91 3.11 7.29
CA ALA A 194 6.94 3.52 8.30
C ALA A 194 5.49 3.23 7.84
N VAL A 195 5.16 3.53 6.59
CA VAL A 195 3.83 3.25 6.00
C VAL A 195 3.57 1.74 5.95
N PHE A 196 4.51 0.94 5.43
CA PHE A 196 4.33 -0.52 5.39
C PHE A 196 4.23 -1.12 6.79
N ALA A 197 5.06 -0.67 7.74
CA ALA A 197 5.00 -1.11 9.14
C ALA A 197 3.68 -0.75 9.79
N MET A 198 3.16 0.47 9.54
CA MET A 198 1.85 0.91 10.03
C MET A 198 0.75 0.01 9.48
N ILE A 199 0.72 -0.24 8.17
CA ILE A 199 -0.31 -1.09 7.53
C ILE A 199 -0.23 -2.52 8.08
N TYR A 200 0.96 -3.14 8.05
CA TYR A 200 1.19 -4.48 8.58
C TYR A 200 0.82 -4.59 10.07
N LYS A 201 1.09 -3.56 10.88
CA LYS A 201 0.77 -3.65 12.31
C LYS A 201 -0.71 -3.45 12.62
N THR A 202 -1.37 -2.51 11.95
CA THR A 202 -2.69 -2.00 12.37
C THR A 202 -3.86 -2.64 11.65
N MET A 203 -3.66 -3.08 10.41
CA MET A 203 -4.75 -3.52 9.54
C MET A 203 -5.17 -4.99 9.74
N PRO A 204 -4.23 -5.94 9.92
CA PRO A 204 -4.58 -7.35 10.03
C PRO A 204 -5.10 -7.66 11.45
N ARG A 205 -5.95 -8.67 11.55
CA ARG A 205 -6.50 -9.08 12.86
C ARG A 205 -5.49 -9.85 13.70
N VAL A 206 -4.49 -10.43 13.06
CA VAL A 206 -3.43 -11.18 13.72
C VAL A 206 -2.38 -10.21 14.20
N GLN A 207 -2.12 -10.22 15.50
CA GLN A 207 -1.10 -9.36 16.08
C GLN A 207 0.28 -10.00 15.91
N ILE A 208 1.08 -9.41 15.02
CA ILE A 208 2.51 -9.71 14.89
C ILE A 208 3.31 -8.75 15.78
N HIS A 209 4.39 -9.23 16.41
CA HIS A 209 5.28 -8.39 17.21
C HIS A 209 5.94 -7.31 16.36
N TRP A 210 6.16 -6.13 16.94
CA TRP A 210 6.74 -4.98 16.24
C TRP A 210 8.10 -5.28 15.60
N LYS A 211 8.95 -6.08 16.27
CA LYS A 211 10.27 -6.46 15.75
C LYS A 211 10.17 -7.19 14.40
N ASP A 212 9.23 -8.12 14.27
CA ASP A 212 9.02 -8.89 13.04
C ASP A 212 8.44 -8.00 11.93
N VAL A 213 7.51 -7.09 12.29
CA VAL A 213 6.90 -6.13 11.36
C VAL A 213 7.93 -5.17 10.77
N TRP A 214 8.85 -4.65 11.57
CA TRP A 214 9.91 -3.75 11.08
C TRP A 214 10.81 -4.44 10.06
N VAL A 215 11.22 -5.68 10.30
CA VAL A 215 12.05 -6.44 9.34
C VAL A 215 11.30 -6.63 8.03
N GLY A 216 10.03 -7.03 8.10
CA GLY A 216 9.16 -7.15 6.93
C GLY A 216 9.01 -5.85 6.16
N ALA A 217 8.65 -4.77 6.85
CA ALA A 217 8.44 -3.45 6.26
C ALA A 217 9.70 -2.87 5.60
N ILE A 218 10.89 -3.09 6.18
CA ILE A 218 12.15 -2.67 5.57
C ILE A 218 12.35 -3.43 4.25
N VAL A 219 12.20 -4.75 4.26
CA VAL A 219 12.33 -5.56 3.03
C VAL A 219 11.32 -5.13 1.97
N THR A 220 10.06 -4.93 2.35
CA THR A 220 9.02 -4.43 1.43
C THR A 220 9.39 -3.06 0.86
N SER A 221 9.88 -2.14 1.70
CA SER A 221 10.26 -0.79 1.24
C SER A 221 11.40 -0.80 0.23
N LEU A 222 12.40 -1.66 0.44
CA LEU A 222 13.53 -1.82 -0.48
C LEU A 222 13.06 -2.43 -1.81
N LEU A 223 12.22 -3.46 -1.74
CA LEU A 223 11.59 -4.04 -2.93
C LEU A 223 10.72 -3.01 -3.66
N PHE A 224 9.97 -2.20 -2.94
CA PHE A 224 9.10 -1.17 -3.51
C PHE A 224 9.90 -0.09 -4.25
N ILE A 225 11.01 0.37 -3.67
CA ILE A 225 11.90 1.37 -4.31
C ILE A 225 12.58 0.77 -5.54
N ALA A 226 13.11 -0.44 -5.44
CA ALA A 226 13.66 -1.16 -6.59
C ALA A 226 12.59 -1.34 -7.68
N GLY A 227 11.38 -1.70 -7.27
CA GLY A 227 10.26 -1.92 -8.15
C GLY A 227 9.75 -0.67 -8.84
N LYS A 228 9.76 0.48 -8.16
CA LYS A 228 9.47 1.79 -8.75
C LYS A 228 10.43 2.11 -9.90
N ALA A 229 11.71 1.81 -9.74
CA ALA A 229 12.70 2.00 -10.80
C ALA A 229 12.44 1.04 -11.98
N LEU A 230 12.12 -0.24 -11.69
CA LEU A 230 11.84 -1.25 -12.70
C LEU A 230 10.59 -0.94 -13.53
N ILE A 231 9.47 -0.60 -12.89
CA ILE A 231 8.22 -0.28 -13.59
C ILE A 231 8.36 1.02 -14.39
N GLY A 232 9.08 2.02 -13.85
CA GLY A 232 9.31 3.29 -14.56
C GLY A 232 10.12 3.06 -15.83
N ALA A 233 11.16 2.23 -15.75
CA ALA A 233 11.93 1.81 -16.92
C ALA A 233 11.08 0.97 -17.90
N TYR A 234 10.24 0.07 -17.41
CA TYR A 234 9.36 -0.75 -18.24
C TYR A 234 8.34 0.11 -19.00
N ILE A 235 7.57 0.96 -18.30
CA ILE A 235 6.55 1.81 -18.93
C ILE A 235 7.19 2.83 -19.88
N GLY A 236 8.35 3.39 -19.50
CA GLY A 236 9.08 4.32 -20.36
C GLY A 236 9.61 3.70 -21.65
N ARG A 237 9.92 2.39 -21.67
CA ARG A 237 10.45 1.68 -22.85
C ARG A 237 9.41 0.91 -23.65
N SER A 238 8.32 0.47 -23.03
CA SER A 238 7.36 -0.50 -23.60
C SER A 238 6.35 0.10 -24.57
N GLY A 239 6.37 1.42 -24.81
CA GLY A 239 5.42 2.06 -25.72
C GLY A 239 3.95 1.87 -25.29
N VAL A 240 3.68 1.60 -24.00
CA VAL A 240 2.31 1.46 -23.49
C VAL A 240 1.50 2.73 -23.80
N SER A 241 2.15 3.91 -23.80
CA SER A 241 1.56 5.17 -24.26
C SER A 241 1.20 5.18 -25.75
N SER A 242 2.01 4.56 -26.61
CA SER A 242 1.77 4.54 -28.07
C SER A 242 0.74 3.49 -28.50
N HIS A 243 0.66 2.33 -27.81
CA HIS A 243 -0.28 1.26 -28.16
C HIS A 243 -1.70 1.54 -27.69
N PHE A 244 -1.87 2.24 -26.57
CA PHE A 244 -3.18 2.47 -25.95
C PHE A 244 -3.71 3.91 -26.09
N GLY A 245 -2.94 4.81 -26.72
CA GLY A 245 -3.38 6.18 -27.04
C GLY A 245 -3.89 6.95 -25.82
N VAL A 246 -5.02 7.64 -25.95
CA VAL A 246 -5.66 8.43 -24.88
C VAL A 246 -6.02 7.58 -23.65
N SER A 247 -6.25 6.27 -23.82
CA SER A 247 -6.59 5.32 -22.74
C SER A 247 -5.37 4.75 -22.01
N ALA A 248 -4.15 5.06 -22.45
CA ALA A 248 -2.93 4.55 -21.83
C ALA A 248 -2.75 4.99 -20.37
N SER A 249 -3.30 6.15 -20.01
CA SER A 249 -3.27 6.72 -18.66
C SER A 249 -3.84 5.75 -17.60
N LEU A 250 -5.02 5.19 -17.86
CA LEU A 250 -5.69 4.27 -16.95
C LEU A 250 -4.94 2.95 -16.83
N ILE A 251 -4.42 2.43 -17.94
CA ILE A 251 -3.65 1.18 -17.97
C ILE A 251 -2.34 1.33 -17.22
N ILE A 252 -1.65 2.47 -17.37
CA ILE A 252 -0.41 2.78 -16.65
C ILE A 252 -0.66 2.78 -15.14
N VAL A 253 -1.72 3.45 -14.67
CA VAL A 253 -2.07 3.47 -13.25
C VAL A 253 -2.44 2.07 -12.77
N LEU A 254 -3.26 1.32 -13.52
CA LEU A 254 -3.66 -0.04 -13.15
C LEU A 254 -2.46 -0.99 -13.03
N LEU A 255 -1.55 -0.99 -14.02
CA LEU A 255 -0.33 -1.80 -14.01
C LEU A 255 0.55 -1.45 -12.80
N TRP A 256 0.68 -0.16 -12.52
CA TRP A 256 1.51 0.29 -11.41
C TRP A 256 0.90 -0.06 -10.04
N VAL A 257 -0.40 0.13 -9.88
CA VAL A 257 -1.10 -0.27 -8.65
C VAL A 257 -1.04 -1.80 -8.48
N TYR A 258 -1.28 -2.57 -9.54
CA TYR A 258 -1.16 -4.03 -9.49
C TYR A 258 0.23 -4.47 -9.05
N TYR A 259 1.27 -3.93 -9.66
CA TYR A 259 2.65 -4.26 -9.30
C TYR A 259 3.00 -3.83 -7.87
N SER A 260 2.55 -2.64 -7.45
CA SER A 260 2.70 -2.16 -6.06
C SER A 260 2.03 -3.10 -5.07
N ALA A 261 0.82 -3.57 -5.39
CA ALA A 261 0.09 -4.55 -4.59
C ALA A 261 0.86 -5.89 -4.52
N GLN A 262 1.47 -6.34 -5.62
CA GLN A 262 2.27 -7.58 -5.59
C GLN A 262 3.48 -7.48 -4.66
N ILE A 263 4.23 -6.38 -4.71
CA ILE A 263 5.34 -6.15 -3.78
C ILE A 263 4.84 -6.11 -2.34
N PHE A 264 3.75 -5.39 -2.11
CA PHE A 264 3.15 -5.28 -0.80
C PHE A 264 2.73 -6.64 -0.22
N LEU A 265 2.05 -7.47 -1.01
CA LEU A 265 1.60 -8.80 -0.59
C LEU A 265 2.77 -9.76 -0.41
N PHE A 266 3.76 -9.72 -1.29
CA PHE A 266 4.99 -10.49 -1.13
C PHE A 266 5.74 -10.11 0.16
N GLY A 267 5.78 -8.83 0.50
CA GLY A 267 6.32 -8.35 1.77
C GLY A 267 5.54 -8.84 2.99
N ALA A 268 4.22 -8.97 2.87
CA ALA A 268 3.38 -9.53 3.94
C ALA A 268 3.66 -11.02 4.17
N GLU A 269 3.85 -11.77 3.08
CA GLU A 269 4.29 -13.18 3.11
C GLU A 269 5.68 -13.33 3.72
N PHE A 270 6.62 -12.47 3.31
CA PHE A 270 7.96 -12.46 3.89
C PHE A 270 7.92 -12.20 5.40
N THR A 271 7.12 -11.23 5.84
CA THR A 271 6.91 -10.93 7.26
C THR A 271 6.36 -12.14 8.01
N TRP A 272 5.40 -12.83 7.40
CA TRP A 272 4.77 -14.01 7.97
C TRP A 272 5.77 -15.17 8.14
N VAL A 273 6.49 -15.52 7.07
CA VAL A 273 7.52 -16.56 7.06
C VAL A 273 8.63 -16.22 8.06
N TYR A 274 9.10 -14.96 8.08
CA TYR A 274 10.11 -14.50 9.02
C TYR A 274 9.66 -14.69 10.48
N SER A 275 8.42 -14.29 10.80
CA SER A 275 7.89 -14.41 12.15
C SER A 275 7.84 -15.86 12.66
N HIS A 276 7.62 -16.84 11.79
CA HIS A 276 7.56 -18.27 12.15
C HIS A 276 8.92 -18.98 12.15
N LYS A 277 9.87 -18.57 11.30
CA LYS A 277 11.20 -19.18 11.28
C LYS A 277 12.14 -18.59 12.32
N PHE A 278 12.15 -17.26 12.47
CA PHE A 278 13.13 -16.53 13.27
C PHE A 278 12.52 -15.56 14.29
N GLY A 279 11.30 -15.11 14.05
CA GLY A 279 10.64 -14.09 14.89
C GLY A 279 9.84 -14.67 16.05
N SER A 280 8.88 -13.86 16.49
CA SER A 280 8.09 -14.06 17.72
C SER A 280 7.17 -15.29 17.72
N ARG A 281 6.96 -15.92 16.56
CA ARG A 281 6.02 -17.05 16.37
C ARG A 281 6.74 -18.37 16.13
N LYS A 282 8.05 -18.41 16.37
CA LYS A 282 8.84 -19.63 16.28
C LYS A 282 8.22 -20.74 17.14
N GLY A 283 7.96 -21.90 16.53
CA GLY A 283 7.37 -23.06 17.17
C GLY A 283 5.84 -23.09 17.20
N GLN A 284 5.14 -22.06 16.69
CA GLN A 284 3.70 -22.16 16.45
C GLN A 284 3.42 -23.01 15.19
N PRO A 285 2.40 -23.89 15.22
CA PRO A 285 2.07 -24.74 14.09
C PRO A 285 1.72 -23.88 12.87
N TRP A 286 2.35 -24.20 11.73
CA TRP A 286 2.03 -23.62 10.44
C TRP A 286 0.67 -24.15 9.99
N SER A 287 -0.41 -23.43 10.27
CA SER A 287 -1.76 -23.81 9.86
C SER A 287 -1.90 -23.66 8.34
N SER A 288 -1.42 -24.63 7.56
CA SER A 288 -1.66 -24.66 6.13
C SER A 288 -3.15 -24.93 5.88
N PRO A 289 -3.86 -24.15 5.05
CA PRO A 289 -5.28 -24.38 4.75
C PRO A 289 -5.57 -25.83 4.31
N ALA A 290 -4.60 -26.48 3.67
CA ALA A 290 -4.70 -27.87 3.21
C ALA A 290 -4.80 -28.91 4.34
N VAL A 291 -4.31 -28.61 5.55
CA VAL A 291 -4.35 -29.57 6.68
C VAL A 291 -5.70 -29.49 7.41
N ALA A 292 -6.33 -28.31 7.46
CA ALA A 292 -7.62 -28.13 8.10
C ALA A 292 -8.75 -28.88 7.38
N LEU A 293 -8.66 -29.06 6.06
CA LEU A 293 -9.63 -29.80 5.26
C LEU A 293 -9.42 -31.32 5.29
N ARG A 294 -8.29 -31.82 5.81
CA ARG A 294 -8.04 -33.26 6.01
C ARG A 294 -8.39 -33.76 7.41
N GLY A 295 -8.72 -32.87 8.34
CA GLY A 295 -8.96 -33.20 9.74
C GLY A 295 -10.38 -33.62 10.10
N THR A 296 -11.32 -33.63 9.14
CA THR A 296 -12.74 -33.94 9.41
C THR A 296 -13.21 -35.30 8.90
N ASP A 297 -12.41 -36.01 8.10
CA ASP A 297 -12.79 -37.31 7.53
C ASP A 297 -11.79 -38.39 7.96
N GLY A 298 -12.02 -39.05 9.10
CA GLY A 298 -11.22 -40.21 9.48
C GLY A 298 -11.16 -40.57 10.96
N GLY A 299 -12.29 -40.62 11.66
CA GLY A 299 -12.38 -41.35 12.93
C GLY A 299 -12.89 -42.77 12.69
N PRO A 300 -12.20 -43.84 13.13
CA PRO A 300 -12.72 -45.20 13.02
C PRO A 300 -13.90 -45.34 13.98
N VAL A 301 -15.07 -45.70 13.45
CA VAL A 301 -16.19 -46.19 14.25
C VAL A 301 -15.76 -47.56 14.78
N ALA A 302 -15.22 -47.57 16.00
CA ALA A 302 -14.96 -48.79 16.74
C ALA A 302 -16.30 -49.45 17.07
N GLY A 303 -16.50 -50.65 16.54
CA GLY A 303 -17.65 -51.48 16.86
C GLY A 303 -17.68 -51.88 18.33
N ARG A 304 -18.88 -51.84 18.91
CA ARG A 304 -19.42 -52.79 19.87
C ARG A 304 -20.91 -52.90 19.65
#